data_AF-A0A075HQP4-F1
#
_entry.id   AF-A0A075HQP4-F1
#
_cell.length_a   1.000
_cell.length_b   1.000
_cell.length_c   1.000
_cell.angle_alpha   90.00
_cell.angle_beta   90.00
_cell.angle_gamma   90.00
#
_symmetry.space_group_name_H-M   'P 1'
#
loop_
_entity.id
_entity.type
_entity.pdbx_description
1 polymer ?
#
loop_
_entity_poly.entity_id
_entity_poly.type
_entity_poly.pdbx_seq_one_letter_code
_entity_poly.pdbx_strand_id
1 'polypeptide(L)' 'MSYTLKEICKKCDEPTKSVHPAKFSPDDKYLRYRIAEK' A
#
# COMPACT_ATOMS: atom_id res chain seq x y z
N MET A 1 9.63 7.19 8.70
CA MET A 1 9.32 7.35 7.27
C MET A 1 9.35 8.81 6.86
N SER A 2 9.95 9.13 5.71
CA SER A 2 9.93 10.46 5.10
C SER A 2 9.22 10.39 3.74
N TYR A 3 8.34 11.34 3.46
CA TYR A 3 7.68 11.44 2.14
C TYR A 3 8.72 11.73 1.06
N THR A 4 8.63 10.98 -0.03
CA THR A 4 9.49 11.18 -1.19
C THR A 4 8.78 10.73 -2.46
N LEU A 5 9.13 11.38 -3.57
CA LEU A 5 8.67 11.02 -4.93
C LEU A 5 9.65 10.07 -5.64
N LYS A 6 10.75 9.70 -4.97
CA LYS A 6 11.75 8.78 -5.50
C LYS A 6 11.32 7.35 -5.21
N GLU A 7 11.61 6.44 -6.12
CA GLU A 7 11.28 5.01 -5.97
C GLU A 7 12.04 4.33 -4.82
N ILE A 8 13.21 4.87 -4.45
CA ILE A 8 14.07 4.35 -3.40
C ILE A 8 14.19 5.38 -2.28
N CYS A 9 13.94 4.94 -1.05
CA CYS A 9 14.10 5.72 0.17
C CYS A 9 15.58 6.02 0.45
N LYS A 10 16.02 7.28 0.34
CA LYS A 10 17.43 7.66 0.62
C LYS A 10 17.94 7.43 2.05
N LYS A 11 17.05 7.16 3.01
CA LYS A 11 17.41 6.95 4.43
C LYS A 11 17.43 5.48 4.83
N CYS A 12 16.69 4.66 4.10
CA CYS A 12 16.38 3.29 4.46
C CYS A 12 16.69 2.30 3.34
N ASP A 13 17.02 2.79 2.15
CA ASP A 13 17.31 2.03 0.92
C ASP A 13 16.22 0.99 0.55
N GLU A 14 15.01 1.19 1.08
CA GLU A 14 13.84 0.38 0.78
C GLU A 14 13.00 0.99 -0.35
N PRO A 15 12.28 0.15 -1.12
CA PRO A 15 11.35 0.61 -2.14
C PRO A 15 10.19 1.38 -1.51
N THR A 16 9.87 2.54 -2.07
CA THR A 16 8.79 3.39 -1.56
C THR A 16 7.43 2.82 -1.89
N LYS A 17 6.53 2.88 -0.91
CA LYS A 17 5.12 2.48 -1.06
C LYS A 17 4.24 3.71 -1.18
N SER A 18 3.09 3.54 -1.84
CA SER A 18 2.07 4.59 -1.89
C SER A 18 1.62 4.93 -0.47
N VAL A 19 1.70 6.22 -0.14
CA VAL A 19 1.23 6.74 1.16
C VAL A 19 -0.29 6.78 1.26
N HIS A 20 -0.98 6.79 0.12
CA HIS A 20 -2.42 6.67 0.08
C HIS A 20 -2.83 5.20 0.18
N PRO A 21 -3.89 4.90 0.96
CA PRO A 21 -4.45 3.56 1.03
C PRO A 21 -5.02 3.13 -0.33
N ALA A 22 -5.17 1.82 -0.50
CA ALA A 22 -5.89 1.29 -1.65
C ALA A 22 -7.33 1.85 -1.68
N LYS A 23 -7.87 2.09 -2.88
CA LYS A 23 -9.25 2.55 -3.05
C LYS A 23 -10.20 1.49 -2.50
N PHE A 24 -11.14 1.94 -1.67
CA PHE A 24 -12.19 1.08 -1.15
C PHE A 24 -13.30 0.94 -2.20
N SER A 25 -13.66 -0.31 -2.53
CA SER A 25 -14.79 -0.64 -3.38
C SER A 25 -15.84 -1.39 -2.55
N PRO A 26 -17.09 -0.91 -2.47
CA PRO A 26 -18.14 -1.62 -1.73
C PRO A 26 -18.49 -2.96 -2.38
N ASP A 27 -18.37 -3.08 -3.71
CA ASP A 27 -18.53 -4.33 -4.46
C ASP A 27 -17.17 -5.03 -4.71
N ASP A 28 -16.28 -5.04 -3.72
CA ASP A 28 -14.98 -5.68 -3.91
C ASP A 28 -15.12 -7.21 -3.95
N LYS A 29 -15.08 -7.78 -5.16
CA LYS A 29 -15.14 -9.24 -5.40
C LYS A 29 -14.11 -10.03 -4.56
N TYR A 30 -13.01 -9.40 -4.17
CA TYR A 30 -11.93 -10.04 -3.41
C TYR A 30 -11.96 -9.74 -1.91
N LEU A 31 -12.99 -9.05 -1.42
CA LEU A 31 -13.14 -8.72 0.00
C LEU A 31 -13.09 -9.98 0.87
N ARG A 32 -13.73 -11.07 0.40
CA ARG A 32 -13.78 -12.36 1.10
C ARG A 32 -12.38 -12.98 1.31
N TYR A 33 -11.51 -12.89 0.31
CA TYR A 33 -10.13 -13.40 0.42
C TYR A 33 -9.30 -12.54 1.38
N ARG A 34 -9.47 -11.22 1.34
CA ARG A 34 -8.81 -10.28 2.27
C ARG A 34 -9.22 -10.46 3.73
N ILE A 35 -10.45 -10.90 3.99
CA ILE A 35 -10.95 -11.18 5.35
C ILE A 35 -10.50 -12.58 5.81
N ALA A 36 -10.44 -13.56 4.90
CA ALA A 36 -10.03 -14.93 5.23
C ALA A 36 -8.53 -15.09 5.49
N GLU A 37 -7.68 -14.26 4.87
CA GLU A 37 -6.23 -14.25 5.09
C GLU A 37 -5.79 -13.34 6.26
N LYS A 38 -6.73 -12.80 7.03
CA LYS A 38 -6.47 -11.92 8.16
C LYS A 38 -6.63 -12.65 9.49
#